data_AF-A0AA35KYI4-F1
#
_entry.id   AF-A0AA35KYI4-F1
#
_cell.length_a   1.000
_cell.length_b   1.000
_cell.length_c   1.000
_cell.angle_alpha   90.00
_cell.angle_beta   90.00
_cell.angle_gamma   90.00
#
_symmetry.space_group_name_H-M   'P 1'
#
loop_
_entity.id
_entity.type
_entity.pdbx_description
1 polymer ?
#
loop_
_entity_poly.entity_id
_entity_poly.type
_entity_poly.pdbx_seq_one_letter_code
_entity_poly.pdbx_strand_id
1 'polypeptide(L)'
;MSRPLRLKLESLQCHFTWDFEIKDKVDALHILQTLAPQAQHTPHHNRGAYLAMRAYLQNFQGNYKEALDSLREAECALKRDHPTNFSRQALVTYGNYAWVYYRLVNYDMVDLYLGRIHDICRSLASPEAYSAMIPEVHAQKGWSLLAGGFRNWDQAAECFRKALEAEESNEEFQAGLAISVYASYTHSWTTEKREEAQKLLEEVVARQPQNYEAKAYLAQTLMAVDKERALFLVDDVARESVNPEVLRIVSKLYKQQSFPRTISILKKAISILKKAIALDPGYHLLHYDLGMGYLQMLEHSPGDVREEAIEPAIESFKRALEMDPFSIFTQLKLAKAYGERSPAYEEEIYLNLMEELPEASKRCQQSIYMHWGDFLLHKKGVKSQALDMYQAAARIPGDHSLERKQLEIRLKRLARMFREDGEMEQASAVYSLLKETGLQVTSQQDGSWRRGSWRGNDRAQQ
;
A
#
# COMPACT_ATOMS: atom_id res chain seq x y z
N MET A 1 27.47 29.19 24.56
CA MET A 1 27.05 27.94 25.24
C MET A 1 26.67 26.94 24.16
N SER A 2 27.24 25.74 24.16
CA SER A 2 26.88 24.69 23.19
C SER A 2 25.40 24.32 23.38
N ARG A 3 24.65 24.24 22.28
CA ARG A 3 23.27 23.71 22.34
C ARG A 3 23.32 22.29 22.92
N PRO A 4 22.38 21.90 23.80
CA PRO A 4 22.20 20.51 24.22
C PRO A 4 22.24 19.56 23.02
N LEU A 5 22.89 18.41 23.18
CA LEU A 5 23.10 17.44 22.10
C LEU A 5 21.81 17.08 21.36
N ARG A 6 20.72 16.93 22.10
CA ARG A 6 19.38 16.67 21.57
C ARG A 6 18.89 17.76 20.62
N LEU A 7 19.11 19.05 20.92
CA LEU A 7 18.72 20.15 20.02
C LEU A 7 19.53 20.13 18.71
N LYS A 8 20.77 19.64 18.73
CA LYS A 8 21.55 19.44 17.51
C LYS A 8 20.94 18.34 16.66
N LEU A 9 20.58 17.21 17.27
CA LEU A 9 19.92 16.08 16.60
C LEU A 9 18.56 16.47 16.01
N GLU A 10 17.77 17.26 16.73
CA GLU A 10 16.47 17.77 16.27
C GLU A 10 16.59 18.76 15.10
N SER A 11 17.76 19.39 14.91
CA SER A 11 18.01 20.26 13.76
C SER A 11 18.43 19.52 12.49
N LEU A 12 18.73 18.22 12.56
CA LEU A 12 19.19 17.45 11.40
C LEU A 12 18.07 17.27 10.37
N GLN A 13 18.43 17.10 9.10
CA GLN A 13 17.50 16.70 8.04
C GLN A 13 17.65 15.20 7.78
N CYS A 14 16.83 14.39 8.46
CA CYS A 14 16.89 12.93 8.38
C CYS A 14 15.56 12.30 8.78
N HIS A 15 15.45 10.97 8.70
CA HIS A 15 14.16 10.30 8.90
C HIS A 15 13.57 10.45 10.31
N PHE A 16 14.41 10.70 11.31
CA PHE A 16 13.98 10.91 12.69
C PHE A 16 13.40 12.30 12.97
N THR A 17 13.65 13.26 12.08
CA THR A 17 13.17 14.64 12.18
C THR A 17 12.10 14.97 11.13
N TRP A 18 11.83 14.03 10.22
CA TRP A 18 10.73 14.10 9.28
C TRP A 18 9.53 13.35 9.85
N ASP A 19 8.37 14.01 9.89
CA ASP A 19 7.13 13.36 10.33
C ASP A 19 6.58 12.49 9.20
N PHE A 20 6.68 11.17 9.38
CA PHE A 20 6.20 10.17 8.43
C PHE A 20 4.82 9.59 8.78
N GLU A 21 4.21 10.00 9.90
CA GLU A 21 2.92 9.49 10.38
C GLU A 21 2.85 7.94 10.46
N ILE A 22 3.94 7.29 10.87
CA ILE A 22 3.97 5.84 11.10
C ILE A 22 3.15 5.53 12.35
N LYS A 23 2.07 4.78 12.19
CA LYS A 23 1.06 4.61 13.24
C LYS A 23 1.55 3.70 14.37
N ASP A 24 2.11 2.55 14.00
CA ASP A 24 2.51 1.51 14.93
C ASP A 24 3.54 0.54 14.29
N LYS A 25 3.95 -0.47 15.07
CA LYS A 25 4.91 -1.48 14.62
C LYS A 25 4.37 -2.36 13.47
N VAL A 26 3.06 -2.56 13.36
CA VAL A 26 2.48 -3.35 12.26
C VAL A 26 2.59 -2.56 10.96
N ASP A 27 2.27 -1.27 11.01
CA ASP A 27 2.43 -0.32 9.89
C ASP A 27 3.90 -0.26 9.43
N ALA A 28 4.83 -0.13 10.38
CA ALA A 28 6.26 -0.12 10.06
C ALA A 28 6.75 -1.43 9.43
N LEU A 29 6.26 -2.59 9.88
CA LEU A 29 6.61 -3.90 9.32
C LEU A 29 6.09 -4.05 7.89
N HIS A 30 4.85 -3.60 7.63
CA HIS A 30 4.29 -3.61 6.29
C HIS A 30 5.11 -2.75 5.33
N ILE A 31 5.47 -1.53 5.74
CA ILE A 31 6.30 -0.63 4.93
C ILE A 31 7.68 -1.26 4.66
N LEU A 32 8.30 -1.92 5.66
CA LEU A 32 9.58 -2.63 5.46
C LEU A 32 9.49 -3.69 4.36
N GLN A 33 8.40 -4.46 4.33
CA GLN A 33 8.19 -5.51 3.33
C GLN A 33 7.97 -4.94 1.93
N THR A 34 7.24 -3.82 1.78
CA THR A 34 7.02 -3.17 0.47
C THR A 34 8.25 -2.38 -0.02
N LEU A 35 9.05 -1.87 0.91
CA LEU A 35 10.27 -1.10 0.62
C LEU A 35 11.41 -1.98 0.06
N ALA A 36 11.47 -3.26 0.46
CA ALA A 36 12.51 -4.19 0.01
C ALA A 36 12.58 -4.35 -1.53
N PRO A 37 11.48 -4.70 -2.24
CA PRO A 37 11.51 -4.81 -3.69
C PRO A 37 11.75 -3.45 -4.38
N GLN A 38 11.26 -2.34 -3.81
CA GLN A 38 11.53 -1.00 -4.33
C GLN A 38 13.02 -0.65 -4.27
N ALA A 39 13.68 -0.94 -3.15
CA ALA A 39 15.12 -0.71 -2.99
C ALA A 39 15.98 -1.57 -3.93
N GLN A 40 15.51 -2.77 -4.28
CA GLN A 40 16.22 -3.70 -5.16
C GLN A 40 16.07 -3.34 -6.64
N HIS A 41 14.92 -2.84 -7.06
CA HIS A 41 14.54 -2.68 -8.47
C HIS A 41 14.21 -1.23 -8.88
N THR A 42 14.67 -0.25 -8.10
CA THR A 42 14.48 1.15 -8.45
C THR A 42 15.19 1.50 -9.77
N PRO A 43 14.53 2.25 -10.68
CA PRO A 43 15.14 2.71 -11.93
C PRO A 43 16.17 3.82 -11.72
N HIS A 44 16.24 4.41 -10.52
CA HIS A 44 17.09 5.56 -10.21
C HIS A 44 18.16 5.24 -9.16
N HIS A 45 19.14 6.12 -9.02
CA HIS A 45 20.19 6.05 -7.99
C HIS A 45 19.71 6.48 -6.58
N ASN A 46 18.44 6.20 -6.25
CA ASN A 46 17.80 6.51 -4.97
C ASN A 46 17.76 5.31 -4.01
N ARG A 47 18.41 4.19 -4.34
CA ARG A 47 18.51 2.99 -3.47
C ARG A 47 19.03 3.33 -2.08
N GLY A 48 19.97 4.27 -1.96
CA GLY A 48 20.48 4.74 -0.67
C GLY A 48 19.38 5.36 0.22
N ALA A 49 18.44 6.10 -0.37
CA ALA A 49 17.33 6.71 0.35
C ALA A 49 16.40 5.64 0.96
N TYR A 50 16.07 4.61 0.18
CA TYR A 50 15.26 3.48 0.64
C TYR A 50 15.96 2.68 1.75
N LEU A 51 17.28 2.44 1.63
CA LEU A 51 18.04 1.76 2.68
C LEU A 51 18.13 2.59 3.98
N ALA A 52 18.26 3.92 3.86
CA ALA A 52 18.21 4.83 5.01
C ALA A 52 16.83 4.82 5.67
N MET A 53 15.74 4.79 4.90
CA MET A 53 14.38 4.63 5.43
C MET A 53 14.20 3.26 6.10
N ARG A 54 14.74 2.19 5.50
CA ARG A 54 14.74 0.84 6.09
C ARG A 54 15.39 0.86 7.47
N ALA A 55 16.49 1.57 7.63
CA ALA A 55 17.15 1.72 8.93
C ALA A 55 16.26 2.42 9.98
N TYR A 56 15.58 3.50 9.58
CA TYR A 56 14.64 4.20 10.46
C TYR A 56 13.49 3.27 10.91
N LEU A 57 12.91 2.52 9.98
CA LEU A 57 11.85 1.55 10.29
C LEU A 57 12.33 0.42 11.19
N GLN A 58 13.53 -0.12 10.95
CA GLN A 58 14.14 -1.13 11.85
C GLN A 58 14.38 -0.56 13.25
N ASN A 59 14.84 0.70 13.36
CA ASN A 59 14.96 1.37 14.65
C ASN A 59 13.60 1.50 15.36
N PHE A 60 12.54 1.84 14.62
CA PHE A 60 11.17 1.93 15.13
C PHE A 60 10.67 0.58 15.69
N GLN A 61 11.10 -0.54 15.07
CA GLN A 61 10.82 -1.89 15.59
C GLN A 61 11.60 -2.24 16.86
N GLY A 62 12.73 -1.56 17.12
CA GLY A 62 13.71 -1.90 18.17
C GLY A 62 14.90 -2.73 17.67
N ASN A 63 15.00 -2.94 16.36
CA ASN A 63 16.02 -3.75 15.70
C ASN A 63 17.26 -2.88 15.37
N TYR A 64 17.98 -2.45 16.40
CA TYR A 64 19.08 -1.47 16.25
C TYR A 64 20.25 -1.99 15.40
N LYS A 65 20.53 -3.31 15.45
CA LYS A 65 21.61 -3.92 14.67
C LYS A 65 21.29 -3.88 13.18
N GLU A 66 20.09 -4.30 12.82
CA GLU A 66 19.54 -4.30 11.46
C GLU A 66 19.42 -2.87 10.93
N ALA A 67 19.11 -1.90 11.79
CA ALA A 67 19.14 -0.49 11.45
C ALA A 67 20.55 -0.02 11.05
N LEU A 68 21.57 -0.33 11.86
CA LEU A 68 22.96 0.03 11.55
C LEU A 68 23.49 -0.69 10.30
N ASP A 69 23.17 -1.97 10.11
CA ASP A 69 23.55 -2.71 8.90
C ASP A 69 22.89 -2.11 7.65
N SER A 70 21.63 -1.68 7.75
CA SER A 70 20.94 -0.96 6.67
C SER A 70 21.59 0.39 6.35
N LEU A 71 22.07 1.14 7.34
CA LEU A 71 22.80 2.39 7.10
C LEU A 71 24.17 2.16 6.44
N ARG A 72 24.87 1.07 6.80
CA ARG A 72 26.12 0.67 6.13
C ARG A 72 25.88 0.32 4.66
N GLU A 73 24.84 -0.45 4.39
CA GLU A 73 24.41 -0.75 3.02
C GLU A 73 24.02 0.52 2.26
N ALA A 74 23.32 1.46 2.90
CA ALA A 74 22.97 2.74 2.31
C ALA A 74 24.22 3.53 1.91
N GLU A 75 25.21 3.66 2.80
CA GLU A 75 26.48 4.30 2.47
C GLU A 75 27.19 3.64 1.28
N CYS A 76 27.25 2.31 1.24
CA CYS A 76 27.85 1.57 0.14
C CYS A 76 27.13 1.83 -1.19
N ALA A 77 25.79 1.81 -1.18
CA ALA A 77 24.99 2.14 -2.36
C ALA A 77 25.24 3.58 -2.83
N LEU A 78 25.22 4.56 -1.91
CA LEU A 78 25.47 5.96 -2.24
C LEU A 78 26.89 6.20 -2.78
N LYS A 79 27.92 5.53 -2.25
CA LYS A 79 29.29 5.61 -2.79
C LYS A 79 29.40 5.07 -4.20
N ARG A 80 28.72 3.96 -4.48
CA ARG A 80 28.72 3.33 -5.80
C ARG A 80 27.95 4.16 -6.82
N ASP A 81 26.78 4.64 -6.44
CA ASP A 81 25.85 5.30 -7.36
C ASP A 81 26.21 6.80 -7.56
N HIS A 82 26.85 7.43 -6.56
CA HIS A 82 27.22 8.86 -6.56
C HIS A 82 28.66 9.11 -6.07
N PRO A 83 29.71 8.56 -6.71
CA PRO A 83 31.08 8.63 -6.19
C PRO A 83 31.63 10.06 -6.08
N THR A 84 31.27 10.95 -6.99
CA THR A 84 31.70 12.36 -7.02
C THR A 84 30.89 13.26 -6.08
N ASN A 85 29.69 12.82 -5.69
CA ASN A 85 28.74 13.60 -4.89
C ASN A 85 28.38 12.91 -3.56
N PHE A 86 29.19 11.94 -3.14
CA PHE A 86 28.88 11.08 -2.00
C PHE A 86 28.64 11.88 -0.70
N SER A 87 29.48 12.87 -0.42
CA SER A 87 29.39 13.67 0.81
C SER A 87 28.03 14.36 0.95
N ARG A 88 27.47 14.88 -0.14
CA ARG A 88 26.15 15.55 -0.15
C ARG A 88 25.03 14.52 0.03
N GLN A 89 25.13 13.39 -0.68
CA GLN A 89 24.17 12.29 -0.58
C GLN A 89 24.15 11.63 0.81
N ALA A 90 25.28 11.61 1.52
CA ALA A 90 25.42 10.94 2.81
C ALA A 90 24.76 11.69 3.99
N LEU A 91 24.37 12.97 3.83
CA LEU A 91 23.84 13.81 4.91
C LEU A 91 22.69 13.15 5.69
N VAL A 92 21.67 12.67 4.99
CA VAL A 92 20.50 12.00 5.58
C VAL A 92 20.91 10.73 6.32
N THR A 93 21.79 9.93 5.70
CA THR A 93 22.29 8.66 6.28
C THR A 93 23.10 8.91 7.55
N TYR A 94 23.97 9.92 7.56
CA TYR A 94 24.71 10.33 8.75
C TYR A 94 23.80 10.88 9.85
N GLY A 95 22.74 11.60 9.48
CA GLY A 95 21.73 12.04 10.45
C GLY A 95 21.04 10.86 11.13
N ASN A 96 20.68 9.83 10.35
CA ASN A 96 20.12 8.59 10.90
C ASN A 96 21.12 7.86 11.82
N TYR A 97 22.40 7.77 11.45
CA TYR A 97 23.40 7.19 12.36
C TYR A 97 23.47 7.93 13.69
N ALA A 98 23.51 9.26 13.66
CA ALA A 98 23.58 10.07 14.87
C ALA A 98 22.38 9.78 15.79
N TRP A 99 21.17 9.67 15.24
CA TRP A 99 19.97 9.31 16.01
C TRP A 99 19.98 7.87 16.54
N VAL A 100 20.40 6.89 15.73
CA VAL A 100 20.49 5.49 16.16
C VAL A 100 21.51 5.34 17.29
N TYR A 101 22.71 5.92 17.15
CA TYR A 101 23.74 5.87 18.19
C TYR A 101 23.37 6.66 19.44
N TYR A 102 22.62 7.76 19.30
CA TYR A 102 22.07 8.49 20.45
C TYR A 102 21.15 7.62 21.29
N ARG A 103 20.26 6.84 20.64
CA ARG A 103 19.38 5.87 21.32
C ARG A 103 20.16 4.72 21.98
N LEU A 104 21.31 4.35 21.40
CA LEU A 104 22.23 3.35 21.96
C LEU A 104 23.18 3.91 23.04
N VAL A 105 23.06 5.20 23.41
CA VAL A 105 23.92 5.86 24.41
C VAL A 105 25.41 5.82 24.01
N ASN A 106 25.71 5.76 22.70
CA ASN A 106 27.07 5.79 22.19
C ASN A 106 27.42 7.19 21.68
N TYR A 107 27.73 8.09 22.61
CA TYR A 107 27.93 9.51 22.32
C TYR A 107 29.19 9.81 21.50
N ASP A 108 30.23 8.96 21.58
CA ASP A 108 31.43 9.09 20.73
C ASP A 108 31.05 8.97 19.24
N MET A 109 30.20 8.02 18.91
CA MET A 109 29.68 7.86 17.55
C MET A 109 28.73 8.99 17.17
N VAL A 110 27.92 9.50 18.09
CA VAL A 110 27.06 10.67 17.83
C VAL A 110 27.91 11.88 17.43
N ASP A 111 28.95 12.18 18.20
CA ASP A 111 29.85 13.32 17.93
C ASP A 111 30.62 13.12 16.61
N LEU A 112 31.03 11.88 16.28
CA LEU A 112 31.64 11.56 15.00
C LEU A 112 30.73 11.92 13.82
N TYR A 113 29.47 11.47 13.83
CA TYR A 113 28.55 11.74 12.72
C TYR A 113 28.08 13.20 12.68
N LEU A 114 27.87 13.84 13.84
CA LEU A 114 27.62 15.28 13.90
C LEU A 114 28.81 16.09 13.34
N GLY A 115 30.04 15.67 13.61
CA GLY A 115 31.25 16.26 13.04
C GLY A 115 31.27 16.15 11.51
N ARG A 116 31.00 14.95 10.98
CA ARG A 116 30.90 14.73 9.52
C ARG A 116 29.84 15.60 8.87
N ILE A 117 28.63 15.66 9.45
CA ILE A 117 27.55 16.52 8.97
C ILE A 117 27.98 17.98 9.00
N HIS A 118 28.60 18.41 10.10
CA HIS A 118 29.07 19.78 10.25
C HIS A 118 30.12 20.18 9.21
N ASP A 119 31.06 19.29 8.88
CA ASP A 119 32.06 19.56 7.85
C ASP A 119 31.44 19.62 6.44
N ILE A 120 30.43 18.78 6.17
CA ILE A 120 29.68 18.83 4.91
C ILE A 120 28.90 20.16 4.81
N CYS A 121 28.10 20.52 5.82
CA CYS A 121 27.39 21.81 5.89
C CYS A 121 28.38 23.00 5.79
N ARG A 122 29.54 22.87 6.45
CA ARG A 122 30.82 23.57 6.24
C ARG A 122 31.07 23.90 4.77
N SER A 123 31.35 22.85 4.01
CA SER A 123 31.74 22.89 2.60
C SER A 123 30.64 23.42 1.68
N LEU A 124 29.38 23.28 2.08
CA LEU A 124 28.21 23.76 1.34
C LEU A 124 27.90 25.24 1.59
N ALA A 125 28.67 25.90 2.47
CA ALA A 125 28.38 27.25 2.95
C ALA A 125 26.95 27.39 3.51
N SER A 126 26.46 26.33 4.19
CA SER A 126 25.11 26.34 4.78
C SER A 126 25.01 27.40 5.89
N PRO A 127 23.91 28.15 5.97
CA PRO A 127 23.65 29.07 7.10
C PRO A 127 23.46 28.32 8.43
N GLU A 128 23.13 27.02 8.37
CA GLU A 128 22.93 26.18 9.54
C GLU A 128 24.09 25.19 9.73
N ALA A 129 24.50 25.00 10.99
CA ALA A 129 25.69 24.21 11.31
C ALA A 129 25.52 22.70 11.09
N TYR A 130 24.29 22.18 11.08
CA TYR A 130 24.00 20.73 11.04
C TYR A 130 22.88 20.37 10.05
N SER A 131 22.46 21.32 9.22
CA SER A 131 21.35 21.14 8.28
C SER A 131 21.66 21.90 7.00
N ALA A 132 21.23 21.31 5.88
CA ALA A 132 21.37 21.88 4.56
C ALA A 132 20.22 21.35 3.70
N MET A 133 19.37 22.25 3.22
CA MET A 133 18.25 21.93 2.34
C MET A 133 18.70 21.99 0.87
N ILE A 134 19.56 21.03 0.50
CA ILE A 134 20.05 20.85 -0.88
C ILE A 134 19.12 19.93 -1.69
N PRO A 135 19.19 19.93 -3.03
CA PRO A 135 18.32 19.11 -3.88
C PRO A 135 18.31 17.63 -3.53
N GLU A 136 19.47 17.08 -3.16
CA GLU A 136 19.62 15.67 -2.77
C GLU A 136 18.84 15.33 -1.50
N VAL A 137 18.86 16.23 -0.50
CA VAL A 137 18.10 16.05 0.75
C VAL A 137 16.61 16.12 0.47
N HIS A 138 16.18 17.04 -0.39
CA HIS A 138 14.80 17.11 -0.86
C HIS A 138 14.38 15.83 -1.58
N ALA A 139 15.15 15.35 -2.55
CA ALA A 139 14.84 14.13 -3.29
C ALA A 139 14.76 12.91 -2.38
N GLN A 140 15.73 12.73 -1.47
CA GLN A 140 15.72 11.61 -0.51
C GLN A 140 14.52 11.67 0.43
N LYS A 141 14.11 12.87 0.88
CA LYS A 141 12.87 13.06 1.64
C LYS A 141 11.64 12.68 0.81
N GLY A 142 11.55 13.17 -0.43
CA GLY A 142 10.45 12.87 -1.36
C GLY A 142 10.27 11.38 -1.59
N TRP A 143 11.35 10.66 -1.93
CA TRP A 143 11.30 9.22 -2.14
C TRP A 143 10.92 8.44 -0.88
N SER A 144 11.40 8.87 0.30
CA SER A 144 11.03 8.25 1.57
C SER A 144 9.55 8.46 1.90
N LEU A 145 8.99 9.63 1.59
CA LEU A 145 7.56 9.92 1.79
C LEU A 145 6.69 9.06 0.85
N LEU A 146 7.11 8.88 -0.40
CA LEU A 146 6.42 8.00 -1.36
C LEU A 146 6.44 6.53 -0.90
N ALA A 147 7.61 6.05 -0.47
CA ALA A 147 7.77 4.70 0.07
C ALA A 147 6.92 4.43 1.33
N GLY A 148 6.56 5.48 2.08
CA GLY A 148 5.68 5.41 3.25
C GLY A 148 4.20 5.13 2.93
N GLY A 149 3.86 4.76 1.69
CA GLY A 149 2.52 4.36 1.28
C GLY A 149 1.66 5.52 0.74
N PHE A 150 2.29 6.48 0.06
CA PHE A 150 1.62 7.59 -0.64
C PHE A 150 0.74 8.52 0.23
N ARG A 151 0.79 8.41 1.56
CA ARG A 151 -0.01 9.23 2.48
C ARG A 151 0.38 10.71 2.41
N ASN A 152 1.68 10.96 2.29
CA ASN A 152 2.28 12.30 2.29
C ASN A 152 2.65 12.75 0.86
N TRP A 153 1.76 12.49 -0.10
CA TRP A 153 2.00 12.77 -1.52
C TRP A 153 2.23 14.26 -1.82
N ASP A 154 1.61 15.14 -1.03
CA ASP A 154 1.70 16.59 -1.16
C ASP A 154 3.08 17.09 -0.76
N GLN A 155 3.57 16.61 0.39
CA GLN A 155 4.92 16.89 0.88
C GLN A 155 5.98 16.29 -0.04
N ALA A 156 5.73 15.09 -0.58
CA ALA A 156 6.63 14.47 -1.55
C ALA A 156 6.74 15.30 -2.83
N ALA A 157 5.60 15.73 -3.39
CA ALA A 157 5.58 16.58 -4.58
C ALA A 157 6.33 17.91 -4.34
N GLU A 158 6.12 18.53 -3.19
CA GLU A 158 6.83 19.75 -2.79
C GLU A 158 8.34 19.56 -2.70
N CYS A 159 8.78 18.41 -2.16
CA CYS A 159 10.21 18.08 -2.12
C CYS A 159 10.80 17.99 -3.53
N PHE A 160 10.15 17.30 -4.46
CA PHE A 160 10.66 17.19 -5.82
C PHE A 160 10.61 18.52 -6.59
N ARG A 161 9.59 19.36 -6.38
CA ARG A 161 9.55 20.71 -6.97
C ARG A 161 10.75 21.56 -6.52
N LYS A 162 11.05 21.56 -5.21
CA LYS A 162 12.22 22.27 -4.67
C LYS A 162 13.54 21.73 -5.19
N ALA A 163 13.66 20.42 -5.40
CA ALA A 163 14.85 19.84 -6.02
C ALA A 163 14.99 20.28 -7.50
N LEU A 164 13.88 20.35 -8.24
CA LEU A 164 13.84 20.79 -9.64
C LEU A 164 14.14 22.28 -9.83
N GLU A 165 13.89 23.14 -8.84
CA GLU A 165 14.29 24.56 -8.89
C GLU A 165 15.80 24.74 -9.08
N ALA A 166 16.61 23.81 -8.55
CA ALA A 166 18.06 23.81 -8.72
C ALA A 166 18.52 23.00 -9.95
N GLU A 167 17.79 21.93 -10.29
CA GLU A 167 18.16 20.99 -11.36
C GLU A 167 16.94 20.64 -12.24
N GLU A 168 16.49 21.59 -13.06
CA GLU A 168 15.24 21.48 -13.83
C GLU A 168 15.16 20.25 -14.75
N SER A 169 16.30 19.84 -15.32
CA SER A 169 16.40 18.71 -16.24
C SER A 169 16.67 17.36 -15.56
N ASN A 170 16.65 17.29 -14.22
CA ASN A 170 16.95 16.04 -13.51
C ASN A 170 15.81 15.01 -13.68
N GLU A 171 16.12 13.92 -14.36
CA GLU A 171 15.19 12.84 -14.69
C GLU A 171 14.62 12.10 -13.47
N GLU A 172 15.42 11.96 -12.40
CA GLU A 172 14.96 11.35 -11.14
C GLU A 172 13.91 12.23 -10.47
N PHE A 173 14.16 13.54 -10.40
CA PHE A 173 13.26 14.46 -9.72
C PHE A 173 11.94 14.64 -10.49
N GLN A 174 12.00 14.65 -11.83
CA GLN A 174 10.81 14.65 -12.68
C GLN A 174 9.96 13.39 -12.47
N ALA A 175 10.60 12.21 -12.39
CA ALA A 175 9.90 10.96 -12.09
C ALA A 175 9.27 10.98 -10.69
N GLY A 176 10.01 11.44 -9.68
CA GLY A 176 9.49 11.59 -8.31
C GLY A 176 8.28 12.53 -8.23
N LEU A 177 8.32 13.66 -8.95
CA LEU A 177 7.18 14.59 -9.05
C LEU A 177 5.98 13.92 -9.71
N ALA A 178 6.16 13.26 -10.85
CA ALA A 178 5.09 12.56 -11.57
C ALA A 178 4.40 11.50 -10.68
N ILE A 179 5.20 10.70 -9.96
CA ILE A 179 4.69 9.68 -9.02
C ILE A 179 3.94 10.34 -7.85
N SER A 180 4.42 11.48 -7.34
CA SER A 180 3.75 12.21 -6.26
C SER A 180 2.40 12.78 -6.68
N VAL A 181 2.29 13.32 -7.89
CA VAL A 181 1.01 13.80 -8.44
C VAL A 181 0.06 12.62 -8.72
N TYR A 182 0.58 11.51 -9.24
CA TYR A 182 -0.20 10.28 -9.37
C TYR A 182 -0.72 9.76 -8.02
N ALA A 183 0.12 9.76 -6.98
CA ALA A 183 -0.28 9.40 -5.63
C ALA A 183 -1.44 10.30 -5.13
N SER A 184 -1.39 11.60 -5.43
CA SER A 184 -2.50 12.53 -5.17
C SER A 184 -3.82 12.10 -5.82
N TYR A 185 -3.76 11.72 -7.10
CA TYR A 185 -4.91 11.21 -7.83
C TYR A 185 -5.51 9.94 -7.19
N THR A 186 -4.67 9.01 -6.71
CA THR A 186 -5.18 7.79 -6.04
C THR A 186 -5.92 8.04 -4.73
N HIS A 187 -5.78 9.23 -4.14
CA HIS A 187 -6.49 9.63 -2.92
C HIS A 187 -7.75 10.45 -3.23
N SER A 188 -7.70 11.37 -4.20
CA SER A 188 -8.83 12.27 -4.51
C SER A 188 -9.76 11.74 -5.60
N TRP A 189 -9.26 10.92 -6.53
CA TRP A 189 -9.97 10.44 -7.72
C TRP A 189 -10.54 11.55 -8.61
N THR A 190 -9.96 12.75 -8.55
CA THR A 190 -10.40 13.91 -9.34
C THR A 190 -9.85 13.87 -10.76
N THR A 191 -10.68 14.28 -11.73
CA THR A 191 -10.33 14.34 -13.15
C THR A 191 -9.11 15.23 -13.41
N GLU A 192 -9.04 16.39 -12.75
CA GLU A 192 -7.94 17.36 -12.86
C GLU A 192 -6.59 16.73 -12.48
N LYS A 193 -6.51 16.11 -11.30
CA LYS A 193 -5.28 15.46 -10.82
C LYS A 193 -4.91 14.25 -11.68
N ARG A 194 -5.89 13.53 -12.23
CA ARG A 194 -5.64 12.44 -13.18
C ARG A 194 -4.95 12.97 -14.45
N GLU A 195 -5.45 14.07 -15.01
CA GLU A 195 -4.91 14.67 -16.24
C GLU A 195 -3.52 15.25 -16.01
N GLU A 196 -3.29 15.91 -14.87
CA GLU A 196 -1.96 16.38 -14.45
C GLU A 196 -0.97 15.20 -14.31
N ALA A 197 -1.36 14.16 -13.56
CA ALA A 197 -0.54 12.96 -13.39
C ALA A 197 -0.24 12.28 -14.74
N GLN A 198 -1.25 12.15 -15.60
CA GLN A 198 -1.09 11.54 -16.92
C GLN A 198 -0.07 12.31 -17.75
N LYS A 199 -0.17 13.65 -17.82
CA LYS A 199 0.76 14.48 -18.59
C LYS A 199 2.21 14.30 -18.10
N LEU A 200 2.43 14.40 -16.78
CA LEU A 200 3.78 14.25 -16.21
C LEU A 200 4.34 12.84 -16.44
N LEU A 201 3.51 11.80 -16.29
CA LEU A 201 3.93 10.43 -16.54
C LEU A 201 4.24 10.16 -18.02
N GLU A 202 3.50 10.78 -18.96
CA GLU A 202 3.82 10.71 -20.39
C GLU A 202 5.18 11.32 -20.70
N GLU A 203 5.51 12.48 -20.09
CA GLU A 203 6.81 13.12 -20.24
C GLU A 203 7.94 12.24 -19.69
N VAL A 204 7.76 11.64 -18.51
CA VAL A 204 8.72 10.71 -17.92
C VAL A 204 8.91 9.48 -18.81
N VAL A 205 7.83 8.84 -19.28
CA VAL A 205 7.91 7.65 -20.14
C VAL A 205 8.55 7.96 -21.49
N ALA A 206 8.33 9.16 -22.04
CA ALA A 206 8.95 9.59 -23.30
C ALA A 206 10.48 9.74 -23.17
N ARG A 207 10.96 10.27 -22.04
CA ARG A 207 12.40 10.45 -21.77
C ARG A 207 13.06 9.15 -21.28
N GLN A 208 12.33 8.37 -20.49
CA GLN A 208 12.81 7.17 -19.81
C GLN A 208 11.93 5.97 -20.19
N PRO A 209 12.05 5.44 -21.41
CA PRO A 209 11.20 4.34 -21.88
C PRO A 209 11.36 3.04 -21.08
N GLN A 210 12.43 2.89 -20.29
CA GLN A 210 12.63 1.74 -19.40
C GLN A 210 12.14 1.97 -17.97
N ASN A 211 11.53 3.13 -17.68
CA ASN A 211 10.88 3.37 -16.39
C ASN A 211 9.52 2.65 -16.34
N TYR A 212 9.55 1.34 -16.07
CA TYR A 212 8.35 0.51 -16.06
C TYR A 212 7.38 0.85 -14.93
N GLU A 213 7.87 1.45 -13.83
CA GLU A 213 7.01 1.97 -12.77
C GLU A 213 6.15 3.14 -13.28
N ALA A 214 6.77 4.14 -13.91
CA ALA A 214 6.04 5.24 -14.54
C ALA A 214 5.07 4.74 -15.63
N LYS A 215 5.47 3.76 -16.45
CA LYS A 215 4.57 3.12 -17.44
C LYS A 215 3.36 2.44 -16.78
N ALA A 216 3.55 1.75 -15.66
CA ALA A 216 2.47 1.08 -14.95
C ALA A 216 1.47 2.09 -14.36
N TYR A 217 1.96 3.19 -13.78
CA TYR A 217 1.11 4.27 -13.29
C TYR A 217 0.39 5.00 -14.43
N LEU A 218 1.07 5.25 -15.55
CA LEU A 218 0.47 5.84 -16.75
C LEU A 218 -0.65 4.96 -17.31
N ALA A 219 -0.42 3.64 -17.37
CA ALA A 219 -1.46 2.71 -17.78
C ALA A 219 -2.70 2.82 -16.88
N GLN A 220 -2.50 2.93 -15.56
CA GLN A 220 -3.60 3.07 -14.60
C GLN A 220 -4.39 4.38 -14.78
N THR A 221 -3.74 5.51 -15.07
CA THR A 221 -4.46 6.77 -15.33
C THR A 221 -5.24 6.70 -16.65
N LEU A 222 -4.70 6.01 -17.66
CA LEU A 222 -5.32 5.83 -18.97
C LEU A 222 -6.50 4.85 -18.97
N MET A 223 -6.60 3.95 -17.98
CA MET A 223 -7.65 2.91 -17.92
C MET A 223 -9.09 3.43 -18.13
N ALA A 224 -9.38 4.65 -17.68
CA ALA A 224 -10.70 5.27 -17.78
C ALA A 224 -10.93 6.10 -19.06
N VAL A 225 -9.87 6.37 -19.84
CA VAL A 225 -9.87 7.32 -20.97
C VAL A 225 -9.49 6.62 -22.28
N ASP A 226 -8.40 5.88 -22.27
CA ASP A 226 -7.85 5.16 -23.43
C ASP A 226 -7.37 3.77 -22.98
N LYS A 227 -8.32 2.84 -23.03
CA LYS A 227 -8.11 1.47 -22.55
C LYS A 227 -7.15 0.68 -23.43
N GLU A 228 -7.14 0.91 -24.74
CA GLU A 228 -6.27 0.18 -25.66
C GLU A 228 -4.81 0.56 -25.41
N ARG A 229 -4.52 1.86 -25.27
CA ARG A 229 -3.19 2.34 -24.92
C ARG A 229 -2.76 1.88 -23.52
N ALA A 230 -3.67 1.90 -22.54
CA ALA A 230 -3.39 1.38 -21.21
C ALA A 230 -2.99 -0.11 -21.25
N LEU A 231 -3.72 -0.93 -22.00
CA LEU A 231 -3.44 -2.36 -22.17
C LEU A 231 -2.11 -2.61 -22.90
N PHE A 232 -1.79 -1.81 -23.91
CA PHE A 232 -0.50 -1.88 -24.60
C PHE A 232 0.67 -1.64 -23.63
N LEU A 233 0.57 -0.61 -22.78
CA LEU A 233 1.58 -0.33 -21.76
C LEU A 233 1.68 -1.46 -20.73
N VAL A 234 0.54 -2.03 -20.33
CA VAL A 234 0.49 -3.16 -19.40
C VAL A 234 1.16 -4.41 -19.99
N ASP A 235 0.88 -4.75 -21.26
CA ASP A 235 1.50 -5.89 -21.94
C ASP A 235 3.03 -5.68 -22.08
N ASP A 236 3.46 -4.45 -22.41
CA ASP A 236 4.88 -4.08 -22.48
C ASP A 236 5.59 -4.25 -21.13
N VAL A 237 5.01 -3.70 -20.05
CA VAL A 237 5.54 -3.84 -18.69
C VAL A 237 5.56 -5.31 -18.24
N ALA A 238 4.50 -6.07 -18.52
CA ALA A 238 4.42 -7.48 -18.16
C ALA A 238 5.52 -8.32 -18.84
N ARG A 239 5.87 -7.98 -20.08
CA ARG A 239 6.92 -8.66 -20.86
C ARG A 239 8.31 -8.28 -20.34
N GLU A 240 8.61 -7.00 -20.24
CA GLU A 240 9.99 -6.51 -20.08
C GLU A 240 10.40 -6.29 -18.62
N SER A 241 9.47 -5.95 -17.72
CA SER A 241 9.82 -5.62 -16.34
C SER A 241 10.33 -6.84 -15.57
N VAL A 242 11.35 -6.59 -14.75
CA VAL A 242 11.92 -7.51 -13.75
C VAL A 242 11.65 -7.05 -12.32
N ASN A 243 10.86 -5.97 -12.14
CA ASN A 243 10.48 -5.47 -10.82
C ASN A 243 9.18 -6.18 -10.36
N PRO A 244 9.22 -6.99 -9.29
CA PRO A 244 8.05 -7.75 -8.83
C PRO A 244 6.86 -6.87 -8.41
N GLU A 245 7.10 -5.69 -7.81
CA GLU A 245 6.03 -4.78 -7.42
C GLU A 245 5.37 -4.15 -8.65
N VAL A 246 6.15 -3.77 -9.66
CA VAL A 246 5.61 -3.25 -10.92
C VAL A 246 4.78 -4.32 -11.65
N LEU A 247 5.27 -5.56 -11.71
CA LEU A 247 4.52 -6.69 -12.28
C LEU A 247 3.21 -6.93 -11.51
N ARG A 248 3.25 -6.83 -10.18
CA ARG A 248 2.07 -6.93 -9.32
C ARG A 248 1.05 -5.82 -9.62
N ILE A 249 1.50 -4.57 -9.76
CA ILE A 249 0.63 -3.43 -10.12
C ILE A 249 -0.10 -3.71 -11.44
N VAL A 250 0.61 -4.06 -12.51
CA VAL A 250 -0.02 -4.31 -13.81
C VAL A 250 -0.91 -5.56 -13.82
N SER A 251 -0.61 -6.58 -13.00
CA SER A 251 -1.50 -7.73 -12.81
C SER A 251 -2.86 -7.32 -12.24
N LYS A 252 -2.91 -6.32 -11.35
CA LYS A 252 -4.16 -5.79 -10.78
C LYS A 252 -4.96 -5.01 -11.82
N LEU A 253 -4.30 -4.31 -12.74
CA LEU A 253 -4.98 -3.58 -13.81
C LEU A 253 -5.75 -4.53 -14.74
N TYR A 254 -5.25 -5.73 -15.01
CA TYR A 254 -6.05 -6.77 -15.69
C TYR A 254 -7.26 -7.21 -14.86
N LYS A 255 -7.09 -7.40 -13.54
CA LYS A 255 -8.20 -7.83 -12.66
C LYS A 255 -9.29 -6.77 -12.47
N GLN A 256 -8.94 -5.48 -12.54
CA GLN A 256 -9.89 -4.37 -12.39
C GLN A 256 -10.83 -4.21 -13.61
N GLN A 257 -10.52 -4.81 -14.76
CA GLN A 257 -11.23 -4.64 -16.04
C GLN A 257 -12.55 -5.40 -16.21
N SER A 258 -13.16 -5.82 -15.11
CA SER A 258 -13.77 -7.13 -15.12
C SER A 258 -15.27 -7.03 -14.81
N PHE A 259 -16.02 -6.65 -15.85
CA PHE A 259 -17.37 -7.17 -16.10
C PHE A 259 -17.69 -7.19 -17.61
N PRO A 260 -17.99 -8.36 -18.21
CA PRO A 260 -17.82 -9.70 -17.65
C PRO A 260 -16.33 -10.02 -17.48
N ARG A 261 -15.95 -10.64 -16.35
CA ARG A 261 -14.57 -11.09 -16.10
C ARG A 261 -14.26 -12.27 -17.01
N THR A 262 -13.67 -12.04 -18.19
CA THR A 262 -13.29 -13.17 -19.05
C THR A 262 -12.17 -13.96 -18.37
N ILE A 263 -12.32 -15.28 -18.26
CA ILE A 263 -11.33 -16.22 -17.69
C ILE A 263 -9.92 -15.98 -18.27
N SER A 264 -9.83 -15.62 -19.56
CA SER A 264 -8.58 -15.25 -20.24
C SER A 264 -7.81 -14.11 -19.55
N ILE A 265 -8.52 -13.07 -19.09
CA ILE A 265 -7.90 -11.91 -18.41
C ILE A 265 -7.37 -12.31 -17.03
N LEU A 266 -8.13 -13.14 -16.28
CA LEU A 266 -7.67 -13.67 -15.00
C LEU A 266 -6.44 -14.56 -15.17
N LYS A 267 -6.41 -15.43 -16.20
CA LYS A 267 -5.24 -16.26 -16.53
C LYS A 267 -4.00 -15.41 -16.87
N LYS A 268 -4.16 -14.29 -17.60
CA LYS A 268 -3.06 -13.34 -17.85
C LYS A 268 -2.53 -12.74 -16.53
N ALA A 269 -3.41 -12.24 -15.67
CA ALA A 269 -3.01 -11.67 -14.38
C ALA A 269 -2.27 -12.69 -13.49
N ILE A 270 -2.76 -13.94 -13.45
CA ILE A 270 -2.12 -15.05 -12.73
C ILE A 270 -0.74 -15.38 -13.31
N SER A 271 -0.60 -15.40 -14.64
CA SER A 271 0.70 -15.63 -15.30
C SER A 271 1.74 -14.56 -14.92
N ILE A 272 1.34 -13.29 -14.90
CA ILE A 272 2.20 -12.18 -14.49
C ILE A 272 2.60 -12.31 -13.02
N LEU A 273 1.66 -12.69 -12.14
CA LEU A 273 1.96 -12.91 -10.72
C LEU A 273 2.93 -14.10 -10.53
N LYS A 274 2.78 -15.19 -11.28
CA LYS A 274 3.74 -16.31 -11.26
C LYS A 274 5.13 -15.87 -11.72
N LYS A 275 5.23 -15.02 -12.77
CA LYS A 275 6.51 -14.41 -13.18
C LYS A 275 7.10 -13.57 -12.05
N ALA A 276 6.30 -12.74 -11.38
CA ALA A 276 6.75 -11.92 -10.27
C ALA A 276 7.24 -12.77 -9.08
N ILE A 277 6.54 -13.85 -8.75
CA ILE A 277 6.92 -14.79 -7.67
C ILE A 277 8.23 -15.51 -8.01
N ALA A 278 8.48 -15.84 -9.28
CA ALA A 278 9.76 -16.42 -9.69
C ALA A 278 10.94 -15.44 -9.49
N LEU A 279 10.69 -14.12 -9.57
CA LEU A 279 11.70 -13.08 -9.33
C LEU A 279 11.90 -12.80 -7.84
N ASP A 280 10.83 -12.79 -7.05
CA ASP A 280 10.88 -12.63 -5.60
C ASP A 280 9.91 -13.59 -4.89
N PRO A 281 10.36 -14.82 -4.57
CA PRO A 281 9.53 -15.81 -3.90
C PRO A 281 9.14 -15.44 -2.47
N GLY A 282 9.85 -14.48 -1.85
CA GLY A 282 9.66 -14.05 -0.46
C GLY A 282 8.68 -12.89 -0.29
N TYR A 283 8.17 -12.32 -1.39
CA TYR A 283 7.27 -11.18 -1.32
C TYR A 283 5.81 -11.60 -1.11
N HIS A 284 5.37 -11.59 0.15
CA HIS A 284 4.05 -12.07 0.60
C HIS A 284 2.87 -11.53 -0.23
N LEU A 285 2.93 -10.27 -0.66
CA LEU A 285 1.84 -9.63 -1.40
C LEU A 285 1.61 -10.24 -2.79
N LEU A 286 2.64 -10.84 -3.41
CA LEU A 286 2.49 -11.56 -4.67
C LEU A 286 1.65 -12.83 -4.48
N HIS A 287 1.91 -13.56 -3.40
CA HIS A 287 1.16 -14.76 -3.04
C HIS A 287 -0.28 -14.41 -2.63
N TYR A 288 -0.47 -13.33 -1.87
CA TYR A 288 -1.81 -12.81 -1.58
C TYR A 288 -2.57 -12.46 -2.86
N ASP A 289 -1.96 -11.71 -3.77
CA ASP A 289 -2.61 -11.33 -5.03
C ASP A 289 -2.82 -12.55 -5.95
N LEU A 290 -1.94 -13.56 -5.93
CA LEU A 290 -2.14 -14.81 -6.66
C LEU A 290 -3.37 -15.56 -6.13
N GLY A 291 -3.48 -15.71 -4.81
CA GLY A 291 -4.65 -16.30 -4.15
C GLY A 291 -5.93 -15.55 -4.48
N MET A 292 -5.90 -14.22 -4.48
CA MET A 292 -7.03 -13.39 -4.93
C MET A 292 -7.38 -13.62 -6.41
N GLY A 293 -6.39 -13.87 -7.27
CA GLY A 293 -6.63 -14.22 -8.67
C GLY A 293 -7.40 -15.54 -8.82
N TYR A 294 -7.00 -16.55 -8.04
CA TYR A 294 -7.69 -17.84 -8.01
C TYR A 294 -9.10 -17.73 -7.38
N LEU A 295 -9.28 -17.00 -6.26
CA LEU A 295 -10.62 -16.74 -5.71
C LEU A 295 -11.55 -16.08 -6.72
N GLN A 296 -11.05 -15.13 -7.52
CA GLN A 296 -11.84 -14.51 -8.57
C GLN A 296 -12.23 -15.51 -9.67
N MET A 297 -11.37 -16.49 -9.98
CA MET A 297 -11.73 -17.60 -10.87
C MET A 297 -12.85 -18.45 -10.27
N LEU A 298 -12.83 -18.72 -8.96
CA LEU A 298 -13.90 -19.48 -8.28
C LEU A 298 -15.27 -18.80 -8.40
N GLU A 299 -15.30 -17.48 -8.26
CA GLU A 299 -16.53 -16.69 -8.30
C GLU A 299 -17.14 -16.53 -9.71
N HIS A 300 -16.35 -16.68 -10.78
CA HIS A 300 -16.75 -16.27 -12.14
C HIS A 300 -16.57 -17.35 -13.22
N SER A 301 -16.09 -18.55 -12.87
CA SER A 301 -15.84 -19.65 -13.84
C SER A 301 -16.88 -20.76 -13.71
N PRO A 302 -17.19 -21.50 -14.79
CA PRO A 302 -18.03 -22.70 -14.74
C PRO A 302 -17.37 -23.82 -13.92
N GLY A 303 -18.17 -24.80 -13.50
CA GLY A 303 -17.84 -25.82 -12.47
C GLY A 303 -16.42 -26.39 -12.52
N ASP A 304 -15.99 -26.96 -13.64
CA ASP A 304 -14.70 -27.66 -13.73
C ASP A 304 -13.50 -26.71 -13.49
N VAL A 305 -13.55 -25.51 -14.07
CA VAL A 305 -12.50 -24.48 -13.91
C VAL A 305 -12.51 -23.89 -12.50
N ARG A 306 -13.66 -23.94 -11.81
CA ARG A 306 -13.79 -23.54 -10.41
C ARG A 306 -13.07 -24.54 -9.51
N GLU A 307 -13.27 -25.85 -9.67
CA GLU A 307 -12.61 -26.83 -8.79
C GLU A 307 -11.07 -26.77 -8.88
N GLU A 308 -10.53 -26.56 -10.08
CA GLU A 308 -9.08 -26.41 -10.32
C GLU A 308 -8.44 -25.21 -9.59
N ALA A 309 -9.23 -24.21 -9.17
CA ALA A 309 -8.72 -22.99 -8.55
C ALA A 309 -8.75 -23.01 -7.01
N ILE A 310 -9.41 -23.99 -6.36
CA ILE A 310 -9.57 -24.03 -4.90
C ILE A 310 -8.22 -24.26 -4.20
N GLU A 311 -7.54 -25.35 -4.53
CA GLU A 311 -6.27 -25.71 -3.88
C GLU A 311 -5.16 -24.68 -4.18
N PRO A 312 -4.99 -24.18 -5.42
CA PRO A 312 -4.07 -23.08 -5.69
C PRO A 312 -4.37 -21.80 -4.91
N ALA A 313 -5.64 -21.46 -4.66
CA ALA A 313 -6.00 -20.31 -3.82
C ALA A 313 -5.54 -20.52 -2.37
N ILE A 314 -5.84 -21.68 -1.80
CA ILE A 314 -5.46 -22.05 -0.42
C ILE A 314 -3.95 -22.02 -0.26
N GLU A 315 -3.20 -22.66 -1.16
CA GLU A 315 -1.73 -22.71 -1.13
C GLU A 315 -1.14 -21.30 -1.20
N SER A 316 -1.65 -20.45 -2.10
CA SER A 316 -1.16 -19.08 -2.26
C SER A 316 -1.37 -18.25 -0.99
N PHE A 317 -2.53 -18.33 -0.34
CA PHE A 317 -2.75 -17.59 0.91
C PHE A 317 -1.95 -18.15 2.09
N LYS A 318 -1.75 -19.47 2.16
CA LYS A 318 -0.84 -20.07 3.14
C LYS A 318 0.57 -19.55 2.97
N ARG A 319 1.08 -19.52 1.74
CA ARG A 319 2.41 -19.00 1.45
C ARG A 319 2.56 -17.51 1.79
N ALA A 320 1.50 -16.72 1.60
CA ALA A 320 1.47 -15.34 2.08
C ALA A 320 1.55 -15.25 3.61
N LEU A 321 0.83 -16.11 4.35
CA LEU A 321 0.86 -16.16 5.81
C LEU A 321 2.18 -16.69 6.39
N GLU A 322 2.90 -17.56 5.68
CA GLU A 322 4.25 -17.98 6.10
C GLU A 322 5.22 -16.79 6.18
N MET A 323 4.99 -15.75 5.37
CA MET A 323 5.83 -14.55 5.27
C MET A 323 5.27 -13.36 6.07
N ASP A 324 3.95 -13.26 6.19
CA ASP A 324 3.24 -12.27 7.00
C ASP A 324 2.19 -12.97 7.90
N PRO A 325 2.61 -13.61 9.01
CA PRO A 325 1.73 -14.44 9.83
C PRO A 325 0.58 -13.69 10.50
N PHE A 326 0.73 -12.39 10.73
CA PHE A 326 -0.23 -11.54 11.43
C PHE A 326 -1.26 -10.90 10.49
N SER A 327 -1.28 -11.31 9.23
CA SER A 327 -2.13 -10.74 8.19
C SER A 327 -3.59 -11.19 8.32
N ILE A 328 -4.37 -10.49 9.16
CA ILE A 328 -5.81 -10.76 9.32
C ILE A 328 -6.53 -10.75 7.96
N PHE A 329 -6.20 -9.82 7.07
CA PHE A 329 -6.79 -9.76 5.73
C PHE A 329 -6.53 -11.03 4.92
N THR A 330 -5.33 -11.60 5.03
CA THR A 330 -4.97 -12.85 4.35
C THR A 330 -5.71 -14.04 4.97
N GLN A 331 -5.80 -14.12 6.30
CA GLN A 331 -6.60 -15.14 7.00
C GLN A 331 -8.08 -15.09 6.58
N LEU A 332 -8.66 -13.90 6.45
CA LEU A 332 -10.04 -13.73 5.98
C LEU A 332 -10.25 -14.23 4.54
N LYS A 333 -9.26 -14.06 3.65
CA LYS A 333 -9.33 -14.60 2.28
C LYS A 333 -9.09 -16.11 2.24
N LEU A 334 -8.22 -16.61 3.10
CA LEU A 334 -8.00 -18.04 3.28
C LEU A 334 -9.26 -18.74 3.81
N ALA A 335 -9.98 -18.12 4.76
CA ALA A 335 -11.27 -18.61 5.26
C ALA A 335 -12.26 -18.82 4.10
N LYS A 336 -12.41 -17.80 3.24
CA LYS A 336 -13.25 -17.88 2.06
C LYS A 336 -12.83 -19.01 1.11
N ALA A 337 -11.52 -19.17 0.85
CA ALA A 337 -11.00 -20.23 -0.01
C ALA A 337 -11.30 -21.63 0.57
N TYR A 338 -11.07 -21.83 1.87
CA TYR A 338 -11.42 -23.08 2.55
C TYR A 338 -12.91 -23.35 2.55
N GLY A 339 -13.72 -22.31 2.65
CA GLY A 339 -15.17 -22.38 2.58
C GLY A 339 -15.73 -22.89 1.26
N GLU A 340 -14.97 -22.81 0.17
CA GLU A 340 -15.34 -23.44 -1.09
C GLU A 340 -15.17 -24.96 -1.04
N ARG A 341 -14.30 -25.47 -0.16
CA ARG A 341 -14.10 -26.90 0.11
C ARG A 341 -15.06 -27.41 1.18
N SER A 342 -15.25 -26.65 2.25
CA SER A 342 -16.20 -26.95 3.30
C SER A 342 -16.56 -25.68 4.09
N PRO A 343 -17.84 -25.30 4.18
CA PRO A 343 -18.28 -24.19 5.03
C PRO A 343 -17.88 -24.35 6.51
N ALA A 344 -17.68 -25.58 6.99
CA ALA A 344 -17.24 -25.82 8.37
C ALA A 344 -15.80 -25.34 8.62
N TYR A 345 -14.90 -25.45 7.64
CA TYR A 345 -13.53 -24.95 7.78
C TYR A 345 -13.47 -23.42 7.78
N GLU A 346 -14.33 -22.78 6.98
CA GLU A 346 -14.45 -21.32 6.99
C GLU A 346 -14.97 -20.83 8.35
N GLU A 347 -15.99 -21.49 8.91
CA GLU A 347 -16.53 -21.21 10.25
C GLU A 347 -15.47 -21.38 11.35
N GLU A 348 -14.65 -22.43 11.28
CA GLU A 348 -13.57 -22.66 12.26
C GLU A 348 -12.52 -21.54 12.25
N ILE A 349 -12.10 -21.09 11.06
CA ILE A 349 -11.14 -19.97 10.95
C ILE A 349 -11.73 -18.70 11.53
N TYR A 350 -13.00 -18.47 11.23
CA TYR A 350 -13.75 -17.37 11.80
C TYR A 350 -13.77 -17.46 13.34
N LEU A 351 -14.09 -18.62 13.93
CA LEU A 351 -14.10 -18.83 15.39
C LEU A 351 -12.73 -18.47 16.01
N ASN A 352 -11.65 -18.94 15.42
CA ASN A 352 -10.29 -18.61 15.88
C ASN A 352 -10.00 -17.11 15.80
N LEU A 353 -10.39 -16.44 14.71
CA LEU A 353 -10.25 -14.98 14.57
C LEU A 353 -11.07 -14.19 15.61
N MET A 354 -12.17 -14.75 16.09
CA MET A 354 -12.98 -14.14 17.15
C MET A 354 -12.31 -14.27 18.53
N GLU A 355 -11.54 -15.33 18.77
CA GLU A 355 -10.73 -15.48 19.99
C GLU A 355 -9.57 -14.47 20.02
N GLU A 356 -8.91 -14.25 18.88
CA GLU A 356 -7.80 -13.29 18.72
C GLU A 356 -8.26 -11.83 18.57
N LEU A 357 -9.57 -11.59 18.46
CA LEU A 357 -10.18 -10.28 18.20
C LEU A 357 -9.71 -9.16 19.16
N PRO A 358 -9.54 -9.38 20.48
CA PRO A 358 -9.11 -8.33 21.40
C PRO A 358 -7.72 -7.76 21.09
N GLU A 359 -6.84 -8.56 20.50
CA GLU A 359 -5.46 -8.18 20.15
C GLU A 359 -5.40 -7.51 18.77
N ALA A 360 -6.39 -7.75 17.92
CA ALA A 360 -6.47 -7.18 16.58
C ALA A 360 -6.69 -5.65 16.62
N SER A 361 -6.12 -4.94 15.65
CA SER A 361 -6.38 -3.50 15.50
C SER A 361 -7.86 -3.22 15.21
N LYS A 362 -8.35 -2.01 15.54
CA LYS A 362 -9.78 -1.64 15.35
C LYS A 362 -10.27 -1.86 13.91
N ARG A 363 -9.41 -1.58 12.94
CA ARG A 363 -9.64 -1.85 11.52
C ARG A 363 -9.81 -3.35 11.22
N CYS A 364 -8.96 -4.18 11.80
CA CYS A 364 -9.03 -5.63 11.65
C CYS A 364 -10.29 -6.18 12.34
N GLN A 365 -10.63 -5.71 13.53
CA GLN A 365 -11.86 -6.09 14.24
C GLN A 365 -13.11 -5.82 13.37
N GLN A 366 -13.22 -4.64 12.77
CA GLN A 366 -14.32 -4.32 11.84
C GLN A 366 -14.36 -5.28 10.65
N SER A 367 -13.19 -5.58 10.08
CA SER A 367 -13.06 -6.45 8.92
C SER A 367 -13.47 -7.90 9.25
N ILE A 368 -13.08 -8.42 10.42
CA ILE A 368 -13.45 -9.75 10.89
C ILE A 368 -14.97 -9.86 11.00
N TYR A 369 -15.61 -8.95 11.74
CA TYR A 369 -17.07 -8.94 11.90
C TYR A 369 -17.82 -8.84 10.56
N MET A 370 -17.34 -7.99 9.64
CA MET A 370 -17.97 -7.86 8.31
C MET A 370 -17.89 -9.15 7.50
N HIS A 371 -16.73 -9.81 7.49
CA HIS A 371 -16.56 -11.03 6.71
C HIS A 371 -17.28 -12.22 7.36
N TRP A 372 -17.30 -12.29 8.69
CA TRP A 372 -18.13 -13.24 9.41
C TRP A 372 -19.61 -13.06 9.08
N GLY A 373 -20.09 -11.81 9.11
CA GLY A 373 -21.47 -11.48 8.72
C GLY A 373 -21.80 -11.88 7.29
N ASP A 374 -20.87 -11.68 6.35
CA ASP A 374 -21.02 -12.13 4.95
C ASP A 374 -21.17 -13.66 4.88
N PHE A 375 -20.37 -14.41 5.64
CA PHE A 375 -20.45 -15.87 5.72
C PHE A 375 -21.79 -16.36 6.29
N LEU A 376 -22.22 -15.80 7.41
CA LEU A 376 -23.50 -16.13 8.03
C LEU A 376 -24.68 -15.84 7.10
N LEU A 377 -24.63 -14.70 6.41
CA LEU A 377 -25.68 -14.28 5.50
C LEU A 377 -25.75 -15.17 4.26
N HIS A 378 -24.61 -15.43 3.62
CA HIS A 378 -24.58 -16.02 2.28
C HIS A 378 -24.41 -17.54 2.27
N LYS A 379 -23.67 -18.12 3.23
CA LYS A 379 -23.44 -19.57 3.29
C LYS A 379 -24.33 -20.29 4.31
N LYS A 380 -24.65 -19.64 5.44
CA LYS A 380 -25.55 -20.21 6.46
C LYS A 380 -27.00 -19.75 6.32
N GLY A 381 -27.25 -18.62 5.64
CA GLY A 381 -28.59 -18.07 5.45
C GLY A 381 -29.21 -17.43 6.70
N VAL A 382 -28.41 -17.17 7.75
CA VAL A 382 -28.92 -16.69 9.05
C VAL A 382 -28.82 -15.17 9.14
N LYS A 383 -29.86 -14.47 8.67
CA LYS A 383 -29.88 -12.99 8.55
C LYS A 383 -29.74 -12.27 9.89
N SER A 384 -30.34 -12.78 10.96
CA SER A 384 -30.29 -12.18 12.30
C SER A 384 -28.87 -12.17 12.87
N GLN A 385 -28.18 -13.30 12.84
CA GLN A 385 -26.78 -13.38 13.31
C GLN A 385 -25.84 -12.55 12.43
N ALA A 386 -26.09 -12.49 11.12
CA ALA A 386 -25.34 -11.59 10.23
C ALA A 386 -25.53 -10.11 10.63
N LEU A 387 -26.75 -9.71 11.02
CA LEU A 387 -27.03 -8.38 11.54
C LEU A 387 -26.25 -8.11 12.84
N ASP A 388 -26.20 -9.06 13.77
CA ASP A 388 -25.45 -8.92 15.02
C ASP A 388 -23.96 -8.64 14.76
N MET A 389 -23.36 -9.35 13.81
CA MET A 389 -21.97 -9.11 13.41
C MET A 389 -21.78 -7.72 12.79
N TYR A 390 -22.67 -7.29 11.89
CA TYR A 390 -22.60 -5.95 11.31
C TYR A 390 -22.83 -4.84 12.36
N GLN A 391 -23.67 -5.07 13.35
CA GLN A 391 -23.85 -4.16 14.49
C GLN A 391 -22.58 -4.06 15.33
N ALA A 392 -21.94 -5.19 15.63
CA ALA A 392 -20.67 -5.20 16.34
C ALA A 392 -19.59 -4.43 15.57
N ALA A 393 -19.49 -4.62 14.25
CA ALA A 393 -18.61 -3.83 13.39
C ALA A 393 -18.89 -2.32 13.46
N ALA A 394 -20.17 -1.93 13.44
CA ALA A 394 -20.60 -0.52 13.44
C ALA A 394 -20.27 0.20 14.76
N ARG A 395 -20.26 -0.53 15.89
CA ARG A 395 -19.96 0.00 17.22
C ARG A 395 -18.47 0.19 17.48
N ILE A 396 -17.58 -0.35 16.64
CA ILE A 396 -16.14 -0.18 16.81
C ILE A 396 -15.75 1.29 16.53
N PRO A 397 -15.11 1.98 17.49
CA PRO A 397 -14.62 3.34 17.29
C PRO A 397 -13.41 3.36 16.36
N GLY A 398 -13.29 4.41 15.55
CA GLY A 398 -12.15 4.63 14.67
C GLY A 398 -12.57 5.27 13.33
N ASP A 399 -11.67 6.03 12.72
CA ASP A 399 -11.88 6.60 11.40
C ASP A 399 -11.32 5.64 10.33
N HIS A 400 -12.15 4.68 9.95
CA HIS A 400 -11.83 3.66 8.96
C HIS A 400 -12.81 3.81 7.79
N SER A 401 -12.60 4.87 6.99
CA SER A 401 -13.57 5.33 5.98
C SER A 401 -13.94 4.23 4.97
N LEU A 402 -12.98 3.40 4.55
CA LEU A 402 -13.20 2.30 3.60
C LEU A 402 -14.08 1.21 4.21
N GLU A 403 -13.70 0.68 5.37
CA GLU A 403 -14.42 -0.37 6.08
C GLU A 403 -15.84 0.10 6.47
N ARG A 404 -15.99 1.36 6.89
CA ARG A 404 -17.30 1.97 7.16
C ARG A 404 -18.20 2.05 5.94
N LYS A 405 -17.69 2.51 4.79
CA LYS A 405 -18.45 2.54 3.53
C LYS A 405 -18.84 1.13 3.08
N GLN A 406 -17.95 0.16 3.26
CA GLN A 406 -18.21 -1.24 2.95
C GLN A 406 -19.28 -1.85 3.87
N LEU A 407 -19.28 -1.50 5.15
CA LEU A 407 -20.29 -1.89 6.13
C LEU A 407 -21.65 -1.26 5.81
N GLU A 408 -21.67 0.02 5.45
CA GLU A 408 -22.89 0.73 5.01
C GLU A 408 -23.58 0.01 3.85
N ILE A 409 -22.81 -0.40 2.83
CA ILE A 409 -23.33 -1.14 1.67
C ILE A 409 -23.94 -2.48 2.10
N ARG A 410 -23.29 -3.22 3.01
CA ARG A 410 -23.77 -4.51 3.53
C ARG A 410 -25.07 -4.34 4.31
N LEU A 411 -25.12 -3.39 5.25
CA LEU A 411 -26.31 -3.06 6.02
C LEU A 411 -27.47 -2.64 5.10
N LYS A 412 -27.22 -1.78 4.10
CA LYS A 412 -28.24 -1.40 3.11
C LYS A 412 -28.77 -2.58 2.29
N ARG A 413 -27.92 -3.55 1.95
CA ARG A 413 -28.35 -4.79 1.29
C ARG A 413 -29.21 -5.63 2.24
N LEU A 414 -28.74 -5.85 3.46
CA LEU A 414 -29.45 -6.66 4.45
C LEU A 414 -30.84 -6.08 4.77
N ALA A 415 -30.95 -4.76 4.93
CA ALA A 415 -32.23 -4.07 5.10
C ALA A 415 -33.18 -4.25 3.91
N ARG A 416 -32.66 -4.38 2.68
CA ARG A 416 -33.48 -4.70 1.52
C ARG A 416 -34.00 -6.13 1.59
N MET A 417 -33.14 -7.08 1.94
CA MET A 417 -33.50 -8.49 2.10
C MET A 417 -34.52 -8.70 3.23
N PHE A 418 -34.50 -7.91 4.30
CA PHE A 418 -35.55 -7.96 5.34
C PHE A 418 -36.89 -7.43 4.84
N ARG A 419 -36.91 -6.36 4.03
CA ARG A 419 -38.16 -5.86 3.44
C ARG A 419 -38.78 -6.83 2.45
N GLU A 420 -37.95 -7.49 1.64
CA GLU A 420 -38.39 -8.51 0.69
C GLU A 420 -39.07 -9.69 1.41
N ASP A 421 -38.61 -10.02 2.61
CA ASP A 421 -39.19 -11.07 3.48
C ASP A 421 -40.36 -10.59 4.36
N GLY A 422 -40.72 -9.29 4.31
CA GLY A 422 -41.78 -8.72 5.15
C GLY A 422 -41.37 -8.37 6.59
N GLU A 423 -40.09 -8.50 6.94
CA GLU A 423 -39.53 -8.19 8.27
C GLU A 423 -39.26 -6.68 8.44
N MET A 424 -40.32 -5.88 8.42
CA MET A 424 -40.24 -4.41 8.40
C MET A 424 -39.58 -3.81 9.65
N GLU A 425 -39.75 -4.43 10.82
CA GLU A 425 -39.11 -4.00 12.07
C GLU A 425 -37.59 -4.15 12.01
N GLN A 426 -37.09 -5.29 11.53
CA GLN A 426 -35.66 -5.52 11.37
C GLN A 426 -35.06 -4.56 10.33
N ALA A 427 -35.75 -4.37 9.20
CA ALA A 427 -35.32 -3.39 8.21
C ALA A 427 -35.25 -1.96 8.79
N SER A 428 -36.22 -1.56 9.61
CA SER A 428 -36.22 -0.27 10.29
C SER A 428 -35.06 -0.15 11.28
N ALA A 429 -34.80 -1.19 12.08
CA ALA A 429 -33.68 -1.23 13.01
C ALA A 429 -32.32 -1.04 12.31
N VAL A 430 -32.12 -1.63 11.12
CA VAL A 430 -30.90 -1.41 10.32
C VAL A 430 -30.75 0.06 9.90
N TYR A 431 -31.85 0.70 9.48
CA TYR A 431 -31.81 2.12 9.10
C TYR A 431 -31.55 3.04 10.29
N SER A 432 -32.11 2.73 11.45
CA SER A 432 -31.83 3.44 12.71
C SER A 432 -30.35 3.32 13.08
N LEU A 433 -29.79 2.11 13.04
CA LEU A 433 -28.37 1.88 13.28
C LEU A 433 -27.48 2.74 12.36
N LEU A 434 -27.75 2.73 11.06
CA LEU A 434 -26.99 3.53 10.09
C LEU A 434 -26.98 5.03 10.44
N LYS A 435 -28.09 5.54 10.97
CA LYS A 435 -28.23 6.94 11.40
C LYS A 435 -27.48 7.20 12.71
N GLU A 436 -27.64 6.32 13.70
CA GLU A 436 -27.01 6.43 15.02
C GLU A 436 -25.48 6.38 14.94
N THR A 437 -24.92 5.48 14.13
CA THR A 437 -23.47 5.30 14.02
C THR A 437 -22.83 6.27 13.03
N GLY A 438 -23.59 7.21 12.45
CA GLY A 438 -23.09 8.14 11.45
C GLY A 438 -22.56 7.46 10.18
N LEU A 439 -22.99 6.23 9.89
CA LEU A 439 -22.58 5.49 8.69
C LEU A 439 -23.28 6.01 7.43
N GLN A 440 -24.29 6.89 7.57
CA GLN A 440 -24.87 7.61 6.44
C GLN A 440 -23.88 8.67 5.93
N VAL A 441 -23.14 8.34 4.88
CA VAL A 441 -22.45 9.37 4.11
C VAL A 441 -23.53 10.15 3.36
N THR A 442 -23.77 11.40 3.75
CA THR A 442 -24.59 12.35 2.99
C THR A 442 -24.03 12.44 1.58
N SER A 443 -24.84 12.10 0.59
CA SER A 443 -24.53 12.18 -0.83
C SER A 443 -24.52 13.63 -1.32
N GLN A 444 -23.69 14.49 -0.73
CA GLN A 444 -23.38 15.81 -1.24
C GLN A 444 -21.87 16.02 -1.08
N GLN A 445 -21.19 16.12 -2.23
CA GLN A 445 -19.74 16.16 -2.44
C GLN A 445 -19.06 14.79 -2.36
N ASP A 446 -19.17 14.01 -3.45
CA ASP A 446 -17.96 13.65 -4.21
C ASP A 446 -18.30 12.99 -5.54
N GLY A 447 -17.69 13.52 -6.59
CA GLY A 447 -17.82 13.07 -7.96
C GLY A 447 -17.30 11.64 -8.15
N SER A 448 -18.02 10.90 -9.00
CA SER A 448 -17.56 9.72 -9.74
C SER A 448 -16.89 8.58 -8.96
N TRP A 449 -17.68 7.87 -8.14
CA TRP A 449 -17.52 6.42 -8.04
C TRP A 449 -18.56 5.76 -8.95
N ARG A 450 -18.20 5.49 -10.22
CA ARG A 450 -19.08 4.71 -11.09
C ARG A 450 -19.26 3.31 -10.51
N ARG A 451 -20.54 2.95 -10.43
CA ARG A 451 -21.16 1.68 -10.06
C ARG A 451 -20.51 0.51 -10.79
N GLY A 452 -20.16 -0.53 -10.03
CA GLY A 452 -19.94 -1.87 -10.54
C GLY A 452 -20.60 -2.87 -9.58
N SER A 453 -21.53 -3.67 -10.10
CA SER A 453 -22.20 -4.80 -9.43
C SER A 453 -23.34 -4.44 -8.45
N TRP A 454 -24.30 -5.37 -8.32
CA TRP A 454 -25.60 -5.31 -7.63
C TRP A 454 -26.79 -4.78 -8.44
N ARG A 455 -27.14 -5.50 -9.53
CA ARG A 455 -28.55 -5.85 -9.77
C ARG A 455 -28.70 -7.35 -9.55
N GLY A 456 -29.61 -7.71 -8.65
CA GLY A 456 -30.02 -9.09 -8.42
C GLY A 456 -30.68 -9.64 -9.67
N ASN A 457 -30.36 -10.90 -9.97
CA ASN A 457 -31.16 -11.73 -10.86
C ASN A 457 -32.38 -12.18 -10.05
N ASP A 458 -33.54 -11.68 -10.44
CA ASP A 458 -34.83 -12.25 -10.05
C ASP A 458 -35.59 -12.67 -11.31
N ARG A 459 -36.19 -13.85 -11.17
CA ARG A 459 -37.19 -14.54 -12.02
C ARG A 459 -36.60 -15.52 -13.04
N ALA A 460 -36.63 -16.83 -12.76
CA ALA A 460 -37.75 -17.75 -12.52
C ALA A 460 -38.33 -18.32 -13.81
N GLN A 461 -38.45 -19.64 -13.78
CA GLN A 461 -38.93 -20.55 -14.81
C GLN A 461 -40.33 -20.20 -15.31
N GLN A 462 -40.50 -20.18 -16.63
CA GLN A 462 -41.42 -21.04 -17.39
C GLN A 462 -40.91 -21.17 -18.82
#